data_AF-A0A841RL72-F1
#
_entry.id   AF-A0A841RL72-F1
#
_cell.length_a   1.000
_cell.length_b   1.000
_cell.length_c   1.000
_cell.angle_alpha   90.00
_cell.angle_beta   90.00
_cell.angle_gamma   90.00
#
_symmetry.space_group_name_H-M   'P 1'
#
loop_
_entity.id
_entity.type
_entity.pdbx_description
1 polymer ?
#
loop_
_entity_poly.entity_id
_entity_poly.type
_entity_poly.pdbx_seq_one_letter_code
_entity_poly.pdbx_strand_id
1 'polypeptide(L)'
;MDEKVAIQIIQKLRHDWMNDLQLILGYIQLGKPEKAEEKIASVIELAGKNRALDRLQLPKTTILLLLLNAENAHFQWEWEVRTTNSSNESFPNDDELKQQLVSIYELLQEHLVEYEVYHATLSIQKKEEECAFQLIVNEALDNTETLVEKLKKLSFVESITSTESFQIKWKQFRKVIECL
;
A
#
# COMPACT_ATOMS: atom_id res chain seq x y z
N MET A 1 15.70 5.26 -11.74
CA MET A 1 14.63 4.31 -12.10
C MET A 1 14.92 3.88 -13.53
N ASP A 2 14.91 2.58 -13.82
CA ASP A 2 15.05 2.08 -15.19
C ASP A 2 13.82 2.53 -16.01
N GLU A 3 14.05 3.03 -17.22
CA GLU A 3 13.00 3.45 -18.14
C GLU A 3 12.00 2.33 -18.43
N LYS A 4 12.45 1.07 -18.46
CA LYS A 4 11.59 -0.10 -18.66
C LYS A 4 10.58 -0.28 -17.52
N VAL A 5 11.04 -0.11 -16.28
CA VAL A 5 10.20 -0.19 -15.07
C VAL A 5 9.14 0.91 -15.09
N ALA A 6 9.53 2.12 -15.51
CA ALA A 6 8.59 3.23 -15.66
C ALA A 6 7.49 2.91 -16.69
N ILE A 7 7.88 2.38 -17.85
CA ILE A 7 6.93 1.98 -18.91
C ILE A 7 5.97 0.89 -18.42
N GLN A 8 6.47 -0.10 -17.68
CA GLN A 8 5.65 -1.19 -17.15
C GLN A 8 4.56 -0.68 -16.20
N ILE A 9 4.93 0.19 -15.26
CA ILE A 9 3.97 0.84 -14.35
C ILE A 9 2.92 1.61 -15.16
N ILE A 10 3.33 2.42 -16.15
CA ILE A 10 2.43 3.21 -16.99
C ILE A 10 1.50 2.32 -17.83
N GLN A 11 1.99 1.19 -18.35
CA GLN A 11 1.16 0.22 -19.10
C GLN A 11 0.07 -0.37 -18.21
N LYS A 12 0.41 -0.82 -17.01
CA LYS A 12 -0.56 -1.35 -16.04
C LYS A 12 -1.60 -0.31 -15.68
N LEU A 13 -1.19 0.92 -15.34
CA LEU A 13 -2.11 2.01 -15.03
C LEU A 13 -3.07 2.29 -16.20
N ARG A 14 -2.57 2.39 -17.44
CA ARG A 14 -3.45 2.59 -18.60
C ARG A 14 -4.46 1.47 -18.79
N HIS A 15 -4.04 0.22 -18.58
CA HIS A 15 -4.94 -0.93 -18.66
C HIS A 15 -6.06 -0.83 -17.62
N ASP A 16 -5.72 -0.53 -16.37
CA ASP A 16 -6.70 -0.49 -15.27
C ASP A 16 -7.71 0.64 -15.45
N TRP A 17 -7.26 1.84 -15.87
CA TRP A 17 -8.15 2.96 -16.18
C TRP A 17 -9.08 2.63 -17.36
N MET A 18 -8.57 1.94 -18.39
CA MET A 18 -9.39 1.52 -19.52
C MET A 18 -10.47 0.52 -19.10
N ASN A 19 -10.10 -0.44 -18.23
CA ASN A 19 -11.05 -1.42 -17.69
C ASN A 19 -12.17 -0.75 -16.89
N ASP A 20 -11.82 0.21 -16.02
CA ASP A 20 -12.81 0.97 -15.26
C ASP A 20 -13.81 1.70 -16.17
N LEU A 21 -13.31 2.37 -17.21
CA LEU A 21 -14.16 3.06 -18.19
C LEU A 21 -15.03 2.09 -18.99
N GLN A 22 -14.50 0.93 -19.38
CA GLN A 22 -15.25 -0.12 -20.07
C GLN A 22 -16.38 -0.69 -19.20
N LEU A 23 -16.12 -0.94 -17.92
CA LEU A 23 -17.14 -1.41 -16.97
C LEU A 23 -18.25 -0.37 -16.76
N ILE A 24 -17.88 0.90 -16.58
CA ILE A 24 -18.84 2.01 -16.45
C ILE A 24 -19.74 2.07 -17.70
N LEU A 25 -19.13 2.08 -18.90
CA LEU A 25 -19.87 2.09 -20.15
C LEU A 25 -20.77 0.86 -20.31
N GLY A 26 -20.26 -0.32 -19.96
CA GLY A 26 -21.01 -1.58 -20.01
C GLY A 26 -22.23 -1.57 -19.11
N TYR A 27 -22.13 -1.04 -17.88
CA TYR A 27 -23.28 -0.89 -16.99
C TYR A 27 -24.34 0.06 -17.53
N ILE A 28 -23.93 1.19 -18.12
CA ILE A 28 -24.85 2.13 -18.76
C ILE A 28 -25.58 1.47 -19.94
N GLN A 29 -24.86 0.75 -20.80
CA GLN A 29 -25.45 0.05 -21.96
C GLN A 29 -26.44 -1.06 -21.56
N LEU A 30 -26.23 -1.68 -20.40
CA LEU A 30 -27.13 -2.69 -19.83
C LEU A 30 -28.31 -2.08 -19.07
N GLY A 31 -28.47 -0.76 -19.06
CA GLY A 31 -29.54 -0.07 -18.33
C GLY A 31 -29.41 -0.18 -16.81
N LYS A 32 -28.17 -0.25 -16.29
CA LYS A 32 -27.85 -0.33 -14.85
C LYS A 32 -27.07 0.90 -14.39
N PRO A 33 -27.64 2.12 -14.47
CA PRO A 33 -26.93 3.35 -14.13
C PRO A 33 -26.45 3.37 -12.67
N GLU A 34 -27.15 2.72 -11.74
CA GLU A 34 -26.78 2.66 -10.34
C GLU A 34 -25.41 1.96 -10.16
N LYS A 35 -25.18 0.87 -10.91
CA LYS A 35 -23.87 0.18 -10.90
C LYS A 35 -22.76 1.00 -11.53
N ALA A 36 -23.10 1.83 -12.52
CA ALA A 36 -22.14 2.76 -13.10
C ALA A 36 -21.75 3.84 -12.08
N GLU A 37 -22.71 4.37 -11.32
CA GLU A 37 -22.45 5.33 -10.23
C GLU A 37 -21.60 4.73 -9.12
N GLU A 38 -21.90 3.51 -8.67
CA GLU A 38 -21.07 2.77 -7.70
C GLU A 38 -19.62 2.63 -8.20
N LYS A 39 -19.45 2.28 -9.49
CA LYS A 39 -18.13 2.14 -10.08
C LYS A 39 -17.40 3.49 -10.16
N ILE A 40 -18.07 4.57 -10.55
CA ILE A 40 -17.51 5.92 -10.58
C ILE A 40 -17.07 6.35 -9.18
N ALA A 41 -17.90 6.10 -8.16
CA ALA A 41 -17.56 6.41 -6.77
C ALA A 41 -16.28 5.70 -6.32
N SER A 42 -16.13 4.41 -6.66
CA SER A 42 -14.90 3.65 -6.36
C SER A 42 -13.65 4.22 -7.03
N VAL A 43 -13.77 4.71 -8.28
CA VAL A 43 -12.65 5.33 -9.01
C VAL A 43 -12.27 6.67 -8.37
N ILE A 44 -13.27 7.47 -7.96
CA ILE A 44 -13.04 8.73 -7.24
C ILE A 44 -12.34 8.46 -5.90
N GLU A 45 -12.76 7.43 -5.17
CA GLU A 45 -12.14 7.03 -3.90
C GLU A 45 -10.67 6.64 -4.10
N LEU A 46 -10.37 5.79 -5.09
CA LEU A 46 -9.00 5.39 -5.44
C LEU A 46 -8.13 6.59 -5.81
N ALA A 47 -8.64 7.51 -6.64
CA ALA A 47 -7.94 8.75 -6.98
C ALA A 47 -7.67 9.62 -5.73
N GLY A 48 -8.61 9.64 -4.79
CA GLY A 48 -8.45 10.28 -3.48
C GLY A 48 -7.33 9.66 -2.64
N LYS A 49 -7.29 8.32 -2.55
CA LYS A 49 -6.23 7.56 -1.85
C LYS A 49 -4.85 7.85 -2.45
N ASN A 50 -4.74 7.85 -3.78
CA ASN A 50 -3.49 8.18 -4.49
C ASN A 50 -3.00 9.58 -4.17
N ARG A 51 -3.91 10.57 -4.25
CA ARG A 51 -3.58 11.97 -3.91
C ARG A 51 -3.14 12.12 -2.45
N ALA A 52 -3.73 11.36 -1.54
CA ALA A 52 -3.37 11.40 -0.12
C ALA A 52 -1.96 10.84 0.11
N LEU A 53 -1.57 9.78 -0.60
CA LEU A 53 -0.20 9.24 -0.61
C LEU A 53 0.81 10.24 -1.19
N ASP A 54 0.48 10.87 -2.33
CA ASP A 54 1.37 11.86 -2.97
C ASP A 54 1.69 13.04 -2.05
N ARG A 55 0.72 13.46 -1.22
CA ARG A 55 0.91 14.56 -0.25
C ARG A 55 1.92 14.24 0.85
N LEU A 56 2.20 12.96 1.11
CA LEU A 56 3.24 12.56 2.06
C LEU A 56 4.66 12.74 1.49
N GLN A 57 4.79 13.04 0.19
CA GLN A 57 6.08 13.20 -0.50
C GLN A 57 6.98 11.96 -0.35
N LEU A 58 6.42 10.78 -0.61
CA LEU A 58 7.10 9.48 -0.52
C LEU A 58 7.31 8.84 -1.92
N PRO A 59 7.99 9.53 -2.87
CA PRO A 59 8.06 9.08 -4.26
C PRO A 59 8.66 7.67 -4.41
N LYS A 60 9.65 7.28 -3.59
CA LYS A 60 10.28 5.96 -3.67
C LYS A 60 9.34 4.87 -3.18
N THR A 61 8.60 5.12 -2.10
CA THR A 61 7.57 4.22 -1.58
C THR A 61 6.41 4.10 -2.56
N THR A 62 5.93 5.22 -3.14
CA THR A 62 4.85 5.20 -4.15
C THR A 62 5.26 4.37 -5.37
N ILE A 63 6.48 4.56 -5.88
CA ILE A 63 6.99 3.77 -7.01
C ILE A 63 7.06 2.28 -6.65
N LEU A 64 7.53 1.93 -5.44
CA LEU A 64 7.58 0.54 -4.98
C LEU A 64 6.18 -0.10 -5.00
N LEU A 65 5.18 0.55 -4.39
CA LEU A 65 3.81 0.02 -4.33
C LEU A 65 3.21 -0.15 -5.73
N LEU A 66 3.39 0.83 -6.62
CA LEU A 66 2.91 0.76 -8.00
C LEU A 66 3.60 -0.37 -8.78
N LEU A 67 4.90 -0.58 -8.56
CA LEU A 67 5.65 -1.66 -9.20
C LEU A 67 5.16 -3.02 -8.72
N LEU A 68 4.98 -3.20 -7.42
CA LEU A 68 4.48 -4.45 -6.84
C LEU A 68 3.11 -4.82 -7.42
N ASN A 69 2.21 -3.85 -7.56
CA ASN A 69 0.90 -4.06 -8.21
C ASN A 69 0.98 -4.33 -9.72
N ALA A 70 2.03 -3.86 -10.40
CA ALA A 70 2.23 -4.12 -11.82
C ALA A 70 2.85 -5.49 -12.09
N GLU A 71 3.64 -6.02 -11.15
CA GLU A 71 4.34 -7.30 -11.30
C GLU A 71 3.53 -8.49 -10.76
N ASN A 72 2.79 -8.32 -9.67
CA ASN A 72 2.16 -9.43 -8.95
C ASN A 72 0.63 -9.39 -9.03
N ALA A 73 0.06 -10.19 -9.93
CA ALA A 73 -1.39 -10.41 -9.95
C ALA A 73 -1.93 -11.08 -8.67
N HIS A 74 -1.07 -11.82 -7.97
CA HIS A 74 -1.39 -12.60 -6.78
C HIS A 74 -1.22 -11.83 -5.45
N PHE A 75 -0.71 -10.61 -5.48
CA PHE A 75 -0.54 -9.80 -4.27
C PHE A 75 -0.85 -8.33 -4.57
N GLN A 76 -2.05 -7.91 -4.18
CA GLN A 76 -2.61 -6.60 -4.48
C GLN A 76 -2.43 -5.67 -3.28
N TRP A 77 -1.70 -4.59 -3.48
CA TRP A 77 -1.48 -3.56 -2.49
C TRP A 77 -2.51 -2.44 -2.63
N GLU A 78 -3.18 -2.14 -1.53
CA GLU A 78 -3.97 -0.94 -1.31
C GLU A 78 -3.31 -0.07 -0.24
N TRP A 79 -3.67 1.21 -0.21
CA TRP A 79 -3.19 2.13 0.80
C TRP A 79 -4.25 3.10 1.28
N GLU A 80 -4.13 3.47 2.54
CA GLU A 80 -4.93 4.50 3.17
C GLU A 80 -4.03 5.48 3.90
N VAL A 81 -4.28 6.78 3.73
CA VAL A 81 -3.52 7.82 4.41
C VAL A 81 -4.46 8.65 5.27
N ARG A 82 -4.15 8.74 6.55
CA ARG A 82 -4.83 9.60 7.51
C ARG A 82 -3.85 10.60 8.09
N THR A 83 -4.12 11.87 7.88
CA THR A 83 -3.27 12.97 8.35
C THR A 83 -4.08 13.83 9.29
N THR A 84 -3.62 14.01 10.53
CA THR A 84 -4.35 14.81 11.52
C THR A 84 -4.06 16.31 11.40
N ASN A 85 -2.87 16.70 10.93
CA ASN A 85 -2.47 18.12 10.80
C ASN A 85 -1.81 18.40 9.44
N SER A 86 -2.13 19.55 8.84
CA SER A 86 -1.68 19.97 7.51
C SER A 86 -0.27 20.57 7.48
N SER A 87 0.66 20.09 8.31
CA SER A 87 2.04 20.60 8.28
C SER A 87 2.73 20.14 7.00
N ASN A 88 3.25 21.10 6.23
CA ASN A 88 3.91 20.93 4.94
C ASN A 88 5.30 20.27 5.02
N GLU A 89 5.63 19.61 6.12
CA GLU A 89 6.97 19.08 6.35
C GLU A 89 7.10 17.66 5.81
N SER A 90 8.22 17.42 5.12
CA SER A 90 8.62 16.13 4.54
C SER A 90 8.93 15.14 5.66
N PHE A 91 7.91 14.42 6.06
CA PHE A 91 7.90 13.36 7.07
C PHE A 91 6.69 12.47 6.74
N PRO A 92 6.80 11.13 6.68
CA PRO A 92 7.90 10.26 7.13
C PRO A 92 9.14 10.19 6.20
N ASN A 93 10.16 9.44 6.61
CA ASN A 93 11.37 9.20 5.81
C ASN A 93 11.08 8.13 4.73
N ASP A 94 11.09 8.56 3.47
CA ASP A 94 10.76 7.73 2.31
C ASP A 94 11.73 6.55 2.10
N ASP A 95 13.04 6.76 2.25
CA ASP A 95 14.03 5.68 2.09
C ASP A 95 13.86 4.60 3.15
N GLU A 96 13.64 5.03 4.39
CA GLU A 96 13.45 4.14 5.52
C GLU A 96 12.15 3.34 5.38
N LEU A 97 11.05 4.00 5.00
CA LEU A 97 9.76 3.32 4.80
C LEU A 97 9.84 2.32 3.65
N LYS A 98 10.46 2.68 2.53
CA LYS A 98 10.69 1.76 1.42
C LYS A 98 11.46 0.52 1.87
N GLN A 99 12.56 0.68 2.60
CA GLN A 99 13.37 -0.45 3.08
C GLN A 99 12.59 -1.35 4.05
N GLN A 100 11.79 -0.76 4.93
CA GLN A 100 10.90 -1.50 5.83
C GLN A 100 9.89 -2.35 5.05
N LEU A 101 9.23 -1.77 4.04
CA LEU A 101 8.26 -2.48 3.20
C LEU A 101 8.90 -3.59 2.38
N VAL A 102 10.09 -3.37 1.80
CA VAL A 102 10.84 -4.41 1.09
C VAL A 102 11.17 -5.57 2.03
N SER A 103 11.70 -5.28 3.22
CA SER A 103 12.07 -6.31 4.19
C SER A 103 10.86 -7.13 4.64
N ILE A 104 9.71 -6.48 4.85
CA ILE A 104 8.46 -7.17 5.19
C ILE A 104 8.01 -8.04 4.01
N TYR A 105 8.00 -7.49 2.79
CA TYR A 105 7.49 -8.19 1.62
C TYR A 105 8.34 -9.42 1.24
N GLU A 106 9.67 -9.33 1.32
CA GLU A 106 10.57 -10.47 1.12
C GLU A 106 10.27 -11.61 2.09
N LEU A 107 9.99 -11.30 3.35
CA LEU A 107 9.59 -12.30 4.35
C LEU A 107 8.19 -12.85 4.08
N LEU A 108 7.25 -12.05 3.59
CA LEU A 108 5.90 -12.52 3.26
C LEU A 108 5.92 -13.49 2.07
N GLN A 109 6.75 -13.24 1.05
CA GLN A 109 6.83 -14.05 -0.17
C GLN A 109 7.15 -15.54 0.10
N GLU A 110 7.93 -15.84 1.14
CA GLU A 110 8.25 -17.23 1.52
C GLU A 110 7.05 -18.00 2.10
N HIS A 111 5.95 -17.32 2.37
CA HIS A 111 4.77 -17.82 3.10
C HIS A 111 3.46 -17.63 2.33
N LEU A 112 3.53 -17.21 1.06
CA LEU A 112 2.38 -17.12 0.17
C LEU A 112 2.07 -18.50 -0.43
N VAL A 113 0.79 -18.87 -0.40
CA VAL A 113 0.30 -20.12 -1.00
C VAL A 113 0.20 -19.92 -2.52
N GLU A 114 0.69 -20.92 -3.27
CA GLU A 114 0.61 -20.91 -4.73
C GLU A 114 -0.87 -20.80 -5.18
N TYR A 115 -1.15 -19.94 -6.17
CA TYR A 115 -2.48 -19.69 -6.76
C TYR A 115 -3.50 -18.91 -5.91
N GLU A 116 -3.19 -18.52 -4.68
CA GLU A 116 -4.03 -17.58 -3.93
C GLU A 116 -3.81 -16.13 -4.39
N VAL A 117 -4.79 -15.28 -4.14
CA VAL A 117 -4.70 -13.83 -4.34
C VAL A 117 -4.78 -13.17 -2.98
N TYR A 118 -3.70 -12.49 -2.60
CA TYR A 118 -3.57 -11.76 -1.35
C TYR A 118 -3.91 -10.30 -1.56
N HIS A 119 -4.65 -9.72 -0.62
CA HIS A 119 -4.96 -8.30 -0.55
C HIS A 119 -4.29 -7.73 0.70
N ALA A 120 -3.39 -6.78 0.48
CA ALA A 120 -2.65 -6.12 1.53
C ALA A 120 -3.00 -4.63 1.57
N THR A 121 -3.37 -4.13 2.74
CA THR A 121 -3.65 -2.71 2.95
C THR A 121 -2.55 -2.08 3.81
N LEU A 122 -1.85 -1.09 3.25
CA LEU A 122 -0.92 -0.24 3.98
C LEU A 122 -1.66 1.00 4.50
N SER A 123 -1.92 1.06 5.80
CA SER A 123 -2.44 2.25 6.47
C SER A 123 -1.30 3.11 7.00
N ILE A 124 -1.31 4.39 6.65
CA ILE A 124 -0.33 5.38 7.09
C ILE A 124 -1.07 6.46 7.89
N GLN A 125 -0.73 6.58 9.17
CA GLN A 125 -1.26 7.63 10.05
C GLN A 125 -0.15 8.63 10.40
N LYS A 126 -0.20 9.81 9.78
CA LYS A 126 0.73 10.91 10.06
C LYS A 126 0.17 11.82 11.15
N LYS A 127 0.93 11.96 12.24
CA LYS A 127 0.77 12.97 13.29
C LYS A 127 1.97 13.93 13.27
N GLU A 128 2.01 14.90 14.19
CA GLU A 128 3.07 15.93 14.22
C GLU A 128 4.47 15.37 14.47
N GLU A 129 4.60 14.42 15.41
CA GLU A 129 5.89 13.89 15.86
C GLU A 129 6.08 12.41 15.53
N GLU A 130 5.00 11.69 15.18
CA GLU A 130 5.05 10.27 14.83
C GLU A 130 4.28 9.99 13.55
N CYS A 131 4.78 9.02 12.77
CA CYS A 131 4.05 8.42 11.69
C CYS A 131 3.91 6.93 11.99
N ALA A 132 2.68 6.48 12.19
CA ALA A 132 2.37 5.08 12.45
C ALA A 132 1.98 4.39 11.15
N PHE A 133 2.50 3.18 10.98
CA PHE A 133 2.25 2.34 9.83
C PHE A 133 1.62 1.04 10.28
N GLN A 134 0.67 0.56 9.50
CA GLN A 134 0.05 -0.73 9.69
C GLN A 134 -0.08 -1.40 8.33
N LEU A 135 0.47 -2.62 8.21
CA LEU A 135 0.21 -3.50 7.10
C LEU A 135 -0.80 -4.55 7.56
N ILE A 136 -1.88 -4.73 6.80
CA ILE A 136 -2.88 -5.76 7.02
C ILE A 136 -2.90 -6.66 5.78
N VAL A 137 -2.75 -7.96 5.97
CA VAL A 137 -2.98 -8.98 4.94
C VAL A 137 -4.24 -9.75 5.32
N ASN A 138 -5.23 -9.75 4.42
CA ASN A 138 -6.58 -10.22 4.73
C ASN A 138 -6.71 -11.74 4.66
N GLU A 139 -5.89 -12.39 3.83
CA GLU A 139 -5.91 -13.83 3.61
C GLU A 139 -5.00 -14.57 4.61
N ALA A 140 -5.28 -15.85 4.79
CA ALA A 140 -4.49 -16.71 5.65
C ALA A 140 -3.11 -16.96 5.03
N LEU A 141 -2.05 -16.74 5.82
CA LEU A 141 -0.67 -17.03 5.43
C LEU A 141 -0.28 -18.42 5.92
N ASP A 142 0.58 -19.10 5.17
CA ASP A 142 1.10 -20.40 5.60
C ASP A 142 2.25 -20.23 6.62
N ASN A 143 2.34 -21.15 7.57
CA ASN A 143 3.39 -21.18 8.60
C ASN A 143 3.65 -19.81 9.28
N THR A 144 2.57 -19.18 9.77
CA THR A 144 2.61 -17.86 10.41
C THR A 144 3.54 -17.80 11.62
N GLU A 145 3.74 -18.89 12.35
CA GLU A 145 4.64 -18.94 13.51
C GLU A 145 6.08 -18.59 13.12
N THR A 146 6.60 -19.24 12.07
CA THR A 146 7.96 -18.98 11.57
C THR A 146 8.10 -17.56 11.03
N LEU A 147 7.08 -17.06 10.33
CA LEU A 147 7.03 -15.69 9.82
C LEU A 147 7.07 -14.66 10.97
N VAL A 148 6.27 -14.87 12.02
CA VAL A 148 6.24 -13.99 13.21
C VAL A 148 7.60 -13.95 13.89
N GLU A 149 8.29 -15.09 14.01
CA GLU A 149 9.64 -15.13 14.58
C GLU A 149 10.66 -14.33 13.77
N LYS A 150 10.60 -14.41 12.43
CA LYS A 150 11.48 -13.63 11.54
C LYS A 150 11.16 -12.14 11.62
N LEU A 151 9.88 -11.77 11.60
CA LEU A 151 9.45 -10.36 11.67
C LEU A 151 9.78 -9.72 13.02
N LYS A 152 9.70 -10.45 14.14
CA LYS A 152 10.12 -9.96 15.46
C LYS A 152 11.61 -9.62 15.56
N LYS A 153 12.45 -10.16 14.67
CA LYS A 153 13.88 -9.83 14.61
C LYS A 153 14.13 -8.48 13.93
N LEU A 154 13.16 -7.96 13.18
CA LEU A 154 13.25 -6.64 12.57
C LEU A 154 13.09 -5.57 13.66
N SER A 155 14.12 -4.75 13.85
CA SER A 155 14.20 -3.80 14.96
C SER A 155 13.11 -2.72 14.95
N PHE A 156 12.44 -2.51 13.82
CA PHE A 156 11.40 -1.49 13.67
C PHE A 156 9.99 -2.03 13.95
N VAL A 157 9.78 -3.35 14.00
CA VAL A 157 8.45 -3.93 14.21
C VAL A 157 8.04 -3.77 15.66
N GLU A 158 6.91 -3.12 15.90
CA GLU A 158 6.38 -2.84 17.24
C GLU A 158 5.46 -3.97 17.72
N SER A 159 4.55 -4.43 16.86
CA SER A 159 3.63 -5.53 17.19
C SER A 159 3.16 -6.28 15.95
N ILE A 160 2.80 -7.54 16.17
CA ILE A 160 2.25 -8.44 15.15
C ILE A 160 1.03 -9.13 15.74
N THR A 161 -0.07 -9.19 14.99
CA THR A 161 -1.32 -9.89 15.40
C THR A 161 -1.84 -10.74 14.25
N SER A 162 -2.39 -11.93 14.56
CA SER A 162 -2.82 -12.91 13.55
C SER A 162 -4.16 -13.59 13.89
N THR A 163 -5.08 -12.89 14.57
CA THR A 163 -6.34 -13.48 15.07
C THR A 163 -7.43 -13.61 14.01
N GLU A 164 -7.56 -12.62 13.13
CA GLU A 164 -8.58 -12.59 12.04
C GLU A 164 -7.93 -12.23 10.70
N SER A 165 -6.98 -11.30 10.73
CA SER A 165 -6.08 -10.96 9.64
C SER A 165 -4.65 -10.86 10.17
N PHE A 166 -3.67 -11.00 9.28
CA PHE A 166 -2.27 -10.84 9.65
C PHE A 166 -1.90 -9.36 9.61
N GLN A 167 -1.47 -8.81 10.75
CA GLN A 167 -1.19 -7.38 10.88
C GLN A 167 0.19 -7.14 11.45
N ILE A 168 0.92 -6.20 10.85
CA ILE A 168 2.21 -5.71 11.31
C ILE A 168 2.08 -4.22 11.58
N LYS A 169 2.52 -3.78 12.76
CA LYS A 169 2.53 -2.36 13.15
C LYS A 169 3.94 -1.90 13.46
N TRP A 170 4.28 -0.70 12.99
CA TRP A 170 5.54 -0.03 13.29
C TRP A 170 5.38 1.49 13.21
N LYS A 171 6.40 2.22 13.64
CA LYS A 171 6.38 3.68 13.66
C LYS A 171 7.70 4.26 13.20
N GLN A 172 7.63 5.48 12.69
CA GLN A 172 8.77 6.38 12.58
C GLN A 172 8.51 7.62 13.44
N PHE A 173 9.55 8.12 14.07
CA PHE A 173 9.51 9.37 14.84
C PHE A 173 10.19 10.47 14.03
N ARG A 174 9.64 11.67 14.15
CA ARG A 174 10.23 12.85 13.55
C ARG A 174 11.59 13.09 14.21
N LYS A 175 12.66 13.05 13.41
CA LYS A 175 13.99 13.45 13.89
C LYS A 175 13.97 14.96 14.13
N VAL A 176 14.01 15.36 15.39
CA VAL A 176 14.30 16.76 15.75
C VAL A 176 15.75 16.99 15.38
N ILE A 177 16.01 17.80 14.36
CA ILE A 177 17.36 18.29 14.11
C ILE A 177 17.65 19.24 15.29
N GLU A 178 18.43 18.79 16.26
CA GLU A 178 19.06 19.71 17.20
C GLU A 178 19.99 20.61 16.36
N CYS A 179 19.57 21.85 16.14
CA CYS A 179 20.45 22.87 15.57
C CYS A 179 21.61 23.09 16.56
N LEU A 180 22.80 22.62 16.20
CA LEU A 180 24.09 23.04 16.76
C LEU A 180 24.44 24.45 16.29
#